data_AF-A0A817N0E6-F1
#
_entry.id   AF-A0A817N0E6-F1
#
_cell.length_a   1.000
_cell.length_b   1.000
_cell.length_c   1.000
_cell.angle_alpha   90.00
_cell.angle_beta   90.00
_cell.angle_gamma   90.00
#
_symmetry.space_group_name_H-M   'P 1'
#
loop_
_entity.id
_entity.type
_entity.pdbx_description
1 polymer ?
#
loop_
_entity_poly.entity_id
_entity_poly.type
_entity_poly.pdbx_seq_one_letter_code
_entity_poly.pdbx_strand_id
1 'polypeptide(L)'
;SSLALHLFSNIIRILFECLTFPDAYCVNRFLPIILPITKFYTDIIDKHVNISSLIDIKLLFQCLLKALERHNENESVNTNLISLIGHIYELWYNQYGQQLDCVLHQTVPQINIELLNTYKTRLLTNNDTNNNTNNNKISHEQENKNYEIYEIYLTTVALFD
;
A
#
# COMPACT_ATOMS: atom_id res chain seq x y z
N SER A 1 9.14 20.61 -12.87
CA SER A 1 10.42 20.38 -13.58
C SER A 1 10.77 18.89 -13.49
N SER A 2 11.40 18.31 -14.51
CA SER A 2 11.76 16.87 -14.52
C SER A 2 12.65 16.49 -13.33
N LEU A 3 13.62 17.34 -12.96
CA LEU A 3 14.54 17.10 -11.84
C LEU A 3 13.82 16.97 -10.48
N ALA A 4 12.83 17.82 -10.21
CA ALA A 4 12.09 17.78 -8.94
C ALA A 4 11.31 16.48 -8.78
N LEU A 5 10.74 15.96 -9.88
CA LEU A 5 10.06 14.68 -9.89
C LEU A 5 11.03 13.51 -9.62
N HIS A 6 12.21 13.51 -10.24
CA HIS A 6 13.23 12.49 -9.98
C HIS A 6 13.73 12.53 -8.53
N LEU A 7 13.95 13.72 -7.97
CA LEU A 7 14.30 13.88 -6.55
C LEU A 7 13.20 13.32 -5.65
N PHE A 8 11.94 13.62 -5.98
CA PHE A 8 10.81 13.16 -5.19
C PHE A 8 10.61 11.64 -5.29
N SER A 9 10.79 11.04 -6.47
CA SER A 9 10.82 9.59 -6.66
C SER A 9 11.92 8.91 -5.84
N ASN A 10 13.11 9.52 -5.77
CA ASN A 10 14.20 9.01 -4.92
C ASN A 10 13.85 9.08 -3.43
N ILE A 11 13.16 10.13 -2.98
CA ILE A 11 12.69 10.23 -1.59
C ILE A 11 11.72 9.10 -1.26
N ILE A 12 10.75 8.83 -2.14
CA ILE A 12 9.83 7.69 -1.98
C ILE A 12 10.62 6.39 -1.86
N ARG A 13 11.56 6.16 -2.77
CA ARG A 13 12.39 4.95 -2.75
C ARG A 13 13.14 4.79 -1.43
N ILE A 14 13.81 5.85 -0.96
CA ILE A 14 14.56 5.84 0.31
C ILE A 14 13.62 5.52 1.49
N LEU A 15 12.42 6.11 1.52
CA LEU A 15 11.45 5.86 2.59
C LEU A 15 11.02 4.39 2.67
N PHE A 16 10.79 3.74 1.53
CA PHE A 16 10.47 2.31 1.48
C PHE A 16 11.68 1.44 1.82
N GLU A 17 12.88 1.80 1.38
CA GLU A 17 14.11 1.10 1.76
C GLU A 17 14.36 1.18 3.28
N CYS A 18 14.03 2.30 3.94
CA CYS A 18 14.13 2.45 5.39
C CYS A 18 13.26 1.45 6.17
N LEU A 19 12.16 0.95 5.61
CA LEU A 19 11.36 -0.11 6.25
C LEU A 19 12.14 -1.41 6.40
N THR A 20 13.11 -1.63 5.52
CA THR A 20 13.97 -2.81 5.59
C THR A 20 15.06 -2.68 6.65
N PHE A 21 15.16 -1.58 7.40
CA PHE A 21 16.18 -1.48 8.45
C PHE A 21 15.93 -2.49 9.58
N PRO A 22 16.99 -2.98 10.24
CA PRO A 22 16.86 -3.95 11.33
C PRO A 22 16.25 -3.34 12.59
N ASP A 23 16.30 -2.01 12.75
CA ASP A 23 15.79 -1.32 13.93
C ASP A 23 14.28 -1.02 13.81
N ALA A 24 13.49 -1.71 14.62
CA ALA A 24 12.04 -1.51 14.74
C ALA A 24 11.65 -0.09 15.17
N TYR A 25 12.49 0.61 15.94
CA TYR A 25 12.24 1.99 16.34
C TYR A 25 12.25 2.93 15.13
N CYS A 26 13.21 2.73 14.21
CA CYS A 26 13.25 3.48 12.95
C CYS A 26 12.00 3.22 12.11
N VAL A 27 11.59 1.95 11.97
CA VAL A 27 10.41 1.57 11.19
C VAL A 27 9.13 2.24 11.71
N ASN A 28 8.90 2.19 13.03
CA ASN A 28 7.74 2.86 13.66
C ASN A 28 7.70 4.37 13.43
N ARG A 29 8.85 5.02 13.27
CA ARG A 29 8.91 6.46 12.98
C ARG A 29 8.58 6.79 11.53
N PHE A 30 8.91 5.90 10.59
CA PHE A 30 8.66 6.11 9.16
C PHE A 30 7.28 5.65 8.71
N LEU A 31 6.74 4.58 9.30
CA LEU A 31 5.40 4.04 9.01
C LEU A 31 4.30 5.10 8.84
N PRO A 32 4.09 6.04 9.79
CA PRO A 32 3.01 7.04 9.67
C PRO A 32 3.22 8.05 8.54
N ILE A 33 4.45 8.16 8.01
CA ILE A 33 4.82 9.12 6.98
C ILE A 33 4.68 8.52 5.58
N ILE A 34 4.91 7.21 5.43
CA ILE A 34 4.99 6.55 4.12
C ILE A 34 3.67 6.64 3.35
N LEU A 35 2.54 6.32 3.98
CA LEU A 35 1.25 6.34 3.28
C LEU A 35 0.86 7.74 2.78
N PRO A 36 0.90 8.82 3.59
CA PRO A 36 0.61 10.17 3.12
C PRO A 36 1.52 10.63 1.97
N ILE A 37 2.84 10.40 2.08
CA ILE A 37 3.78 10.83 1.04
C ILE A 37 3.56 10.02 -0.24
N THR A 38 3.29 8.71 -0.12
CA THR A 38 3.02 7.86 -1.29
C THR A 38 1.74 8.27 -2.00
N LYS A 39 0.68 8.58 -1.26
CA LYS A 39 -0.58 9.09 -1.84
C LYS A 39 -0.35 10.39 -2.60
N PHE A 40 0.33 11.35 -1.96
CA PHE A 40 0.66 12.62 -2.60
C PHE A 40 1.52 12.43 -3.86
N TYR A 41 2.44 11.47 -3.83
CA TYR A 41 3.26 11.10 -4.98
C TYR A 41 2.45 10.51 -6.14
N THR A 42 1.59 9.53 -5.87
CA THR A 42 0.69 8.95 -6.88
C THR A 42 -0.19 10.04 -7.51
N ASP A 43 -0.78 10.92 -6.69
CA ASP A 43 -1.62 12.03 -7.17
C ASP A 43 -0.88 13.00 -8.11
N ILE A 44 0.40 13.29 -7.83
CA ILE A 44 1.22 14.16 -8.68
C ILE A 44 1.49 13.48 -10.02
N ILE A 45 1.85 12.21 -9.99
CA ILE A 45 2.28 11.49 -11.19
C ILE A 45 1.13 11.23 -12.13
N ASP A 46 -0.02 10.81 -11.60
CA ASP A 46 -1.25 10.62 -12.35
C ASP A 46 -1.66 11.86 -13.14
N LYS A 47 -1.34 13.06 -12.62
CA LYS A 47 -1.70 14.34 -13.25
C LYS A 47 -0.66 14.89 -14.20
N HIS A 48 0.60 14.45 -14.12
CA HIS A 48 1.71 15.20 -14.71
C HIS A 48 2.73 14.41 -15.51
N VAL A 49 2.78 13.07 -15.44
CA VAL A 49 3.87 12.31 -16.08
C VAL A 49 3.44 10.95 -16.60
N ASN A 50 4.12 10.47 -17.64
CA ASN A 50 4.05 9.07 -18.08
C ASN A 50 4.83 8.17 -17.10
N ILE A 51 4.11 7.33 -16.36
CA ILE A 51 4.49 6.79 -15.05
C ILE A 51 5.62 5.75 -15.11
N SER A 52 5.73 5.04 -16.23
CA SER A 52 6.53 3.82 -16.37
C SER A 52 8.06 3.98 -16.25
N SER A 53 8.58 5.22 -16.22
CA SER A 53 10.02 5.49 -16.19
C SER A 53 10.57 5.99 -14.85
N LEU A 54 9.71 6.37 -13.91
CA LEU A 54 10.14 7.09 -12.71
C LEU A 54 10.28 6.21 -11.47
N ILE A 55 9.50 5.13 -11.33
CA ILE A 55 9.55 4.25 -10.16
C ILE A 55 9.37 2.78 -10.52
N ASP A 56 10.15 1.95 -9.83
CA ASP A 56 9.98 0.50 -9.80
C ASP A 56 9.00 0.11 -8.69
N ILE A 57 7.72 0.00 -9.05
CA ILE A 57 6.64 -0.37 -8.11
C ILE A 57 6.89 -1.76 -7.51
N LYS A 58 7.51 -2.69 -8.25
CA LYS A 58 7.85 -4.02 -7.74
C LYS A 58 8.85 -3.91 -6.61
N LEU A 59 9.91 -3.11 -6.78
CA LEU A 59 10.91 -2.90 -5.75
C LEU A 59 10.28 -2.32 -4.47
N LEU A 60 9.46 -1.28 -4.60
CA LEU A 60 8.82 -0.66 -3.43
C LEU A 60 7.91 -1.64 -2.69
N PHE A 61 7.10 -2.40 -3.42
CA PHE A 61 6.21 -3.38 -2.80
C PHE A 61 7.00 -4.55 -2.17
N GLN A 62 8.10 -4.99 -2.78
CA GLN A 62 9.02 -5.95 -2.17
C GLN A 62 9.64 -5.44 -0.87
N CYS A 63 9.98 -4.14 -0.77
CA CYS A 63 10.48 -3.56 0.47
C CYS A 63 9.47 -3.70 1.62
N LEU A 64 8.18 -3.52 1.36
CA LEU A 64 7.13 -3.71 2.35
C LEU A 64 7.05 -5.15 2.83
N LEU A 65 7.00 -6.12 1.91
CA LEU A 65 6.89 -7.53 2.26
C LEU A 65 8.14 -8.04 3.00
N LYS A 66 9.33 -7.58 2.61
CA LYS A 66 10.58 -7.89 3.34
C LYS A 66 10.62 -7.27 4.74
N ALA A 67 10.04 -6.08 4.91
CA ALA A 67 9.93 -5.46 6.23
C ALA A 67 9.00 -6.27 7.13
N LEU A 68 7.88 -6.77 6.58
CA LEU A 68 6.94 -7.64 7.28
C LEU A 68 7.62 -8.94 7.75
N GLU A 69 8.32 -9.63 6.85
CA GLU A 69 9.08 -10.84 7.17
C GLU A 69 10.12 -10.58 8.28
N ARG A 70 10.86 -9.47 8.19
CA ARG A 70 11.92 -9.12 9.14
C ARG A 70 11.41 -8.76 10.53
N HIS A 71 10.28 -8.06 10.62
CA HIS A 71 9.73 -7.54 11.87
C HIS A 71 8.55 -8.36 12.40
N ASN A 72 8.34 -9.58 11.88
CA ASN A 72 7.21 -10.45 12.22
C ASN A 72 7.07 -10.69 13.74
N GLU A 73 8.20 -10.80 14.45
CA GLU A 73 8.24 -11.01 15.91
C GLU A 73 7.78 -9.79 16.73
N ASN A 74 7.78 -8.58 16.14
CA ASN A 74 7.32 -7.36 16.80
C ASN A 74 5.87 -7.08 16.41
N GLU A 75 4.93 -7.56 17.23
CA GLU A 75 3.48 -7.46 16.99
C GLU A 75 3.02 -6.04 16.64
N SER A 76 3.52 -5.02 17.34
CA SER A 76 3.13 -3.63 17.07
C SER A 76 3.59 -3.15 15.70
N VAL A 77 4.81 -3.48 15.29
CA VAL A 77 5.35 -3.10 13.98
C VAL A 77 4.68 -3.91 12.88
N ASN A 78 4.47 -5.19 13.14
CA ASN A 78 3.82 -6.14 12.24
C ASN A 78 2.39 -5.68 11.88
N THR A 79 1.56 -5.39 12.87
CA THR A 79 0.19 -4.87 12.68
C THR A 79 0.16 -3.61 11.82
N ASN A 80 1.07 -2.66 12.09
CA ASN A 80 1.16 -1.43 11.33
C ASN A 80 1.67 -1.65 9.90
N LEU A 81 2.61 -2.59 9.69
CA LEU A 81 3.12 -2.97 8.37
C LEU A 81 2.04 -3.66 7.53
N ILE A 82 1.28 -4.57 8.12
CA ILE A 82 0.15 -5.25 7.46
C ILE A 82 -0.89 -4.22 6.99
N SER A 83 -1.27 -3.29 7.88
CA SER A 83 -2.18 -2.20 7.53
C SER A 83 -1.62 -1.33 6.40
N LEU A 84 -0.34 -0.97 6.47
CA LEU A 84 0.32 -0.20 5.41
C LEU A 84 0.35 -0.96 4.07
N ILE A 85 0.66 -2.25 4.08
CA ILE A 85 0.66 -3.11 2.89
C ILE A 85 -0.72 -3.11 2.23
N GLY A 86 -1.78 -3.29 3.01
CA GLY A 86 -3.16 -3.23 2.52
C GLY A 86 -3.44 -1.89 1.83
N HIS A 87 -3.18 -0.77 2.51
CA HIS A 87 -3.43 0.56 1.94
C HIS A 87 -2.62 0.87 0.68
N ILE A 88 -1.35 0.47 0.64
CA ILE A 88 -0.50 0.65 -0.54
C ILE A 88 -0.98 -0.23 -1.69
N TYR A 89 -1.40 -1.46 -1.39
CA TYR A 89 -1.98 -2.35 -2.39
C TYR A 89 -3.23 -1.72 -3.01
N GLU A 90 -4.17 -1.22 -2.20
CA GLU A 90 -5.37 -0.54 -2.69
C GLU A 90 -5.07 0.69 -3.54
N LEU A 91 -4.15 1.54 -3.06
CA LEU A 91 -3.75 2.76 -3.75
C LEU A 91 -3.20 2.47 -5.15
N TRP A 92 -2.47 1.37 -5.30
CA TRP A 92 -1.78 1.02 -6.54
C TRP A 92 -2.48 -0.03 -7.39
N TYR A 93 -3.51 -0.71 -6.86
CA TYR A 93 -4.13 -1.87 -7.50
C TYR A 93 -4.65 -1.58 -8.90
N ASN A 94 -5.36 -0.46 -9.08
CA ASN A 94 -5.97 -0.09 -10.37
C ASN A 94 -4.94 0.08 -11.50
N GLN A 95 -3.73 0.52 -11.17
CA GLN A 95 -2.68 0.81 -12.15
C GLN A 95 -1.62 -0.28 -12.24
N TYR A 96 -1.31 -0.94 -11.13
CA TYR A 96 -0.16 -1.85 -11.00
C TYR A 96 -0.54 -3.24 -10.50
N GLY A 97 -1.83 -3.61 -10.46
CA GLY A 97 -2.31 -4.86 -9.87
C GLY A 97 -1.53 -6.11 -10.30
N GLN A 98 -1.20 -6.25 -11.59
CA GLN A 98 -0.39 -7.37 -12.09
C GLN A 98 1.03 -7.43 -11.49
N GLN A 99 1.66 -6.27 -11.27
CA GLN A 99 2.99 -6.19 -10.66
C GLN A 99 2.94 -6.52 -9.17
N LEU A 100 1.91 -6.03 -8.47
CA LEU A 100 1.69 -6.31 -7.06
C LEU A 100 1.40 -7.81 -6.83
N ASP A 101 0.48 -8.38 -7.60
CA ASP A 101 0.16 -9.82 -7.59
C ASP A 101 1.42 -10.66 -7.82
N CYS A 102 2.24 -10.29 -8.82
CA CYS A 102 3.49 -10.98 -9.10
C CYS A 102 4.44 -10.99 -7.89
N VAL A 103 4.59 -9.85 -7.21
CA VAL A 103 5.44 -9.74 -6.02
C VAL A 103 4.86 -10.52 -4.83
N LEU A 104 3.54 -10.48 -4.62
CA LEU A 104 2.86 -11.27 -3.59
C LEU A 104 3.12 -12.77 -3.80
N HIS A 105 2.88 -13.29 -5.00
CA HIS A 105 3.10 -14.70 -5.31
C HIS A 105 4.57 -15.13 -5.17
N GLN A 106 5.51 -14.22 -5.43
CA GLN A 106 6.95 -14.50 -5.29
C GLN A 106 7.43 -14.48 -3.84
N THR A 107 6.81 -13.67 -2.99
CA THR A 107 7.34 -13.37 -1.64
C THR A 107 6.56 -14.11 -0.55
N VAL A 108 5.28 -14.44 -0.78
CA VAL A 108 4.41 -15.12 0.18
C VAL A 108 4.23 -16.58 -0.26
N PRO A 109 4.99 -17.53 0.32
CA PRO A 109 4.81 -18.93 0.02
C PRO A 109 3.46 -19.35 0.60
N GLN A 110 2.52 -19.79 -0.24
CA GLN A 110 1.16 -20.26 0.12
C GLN A 110 0.07 -19.18 0.26
N ILE A 111 0.16 -18.07 -0.48
CA ILE A 111 -0.94 -17.10 -0.54
C ILE A 111 -2.28 -17.75 -0.91
N ASN A 112 -3.33 -17.46 -0.14
CA ASN A 112 -4.69 -17.92 -0.44
C ASN A 112 -5.25 -17.14 -1.65
N ILE A 113 -5.18 -17.75 -2.83
CA ILE A 113 -5.58 -17.14 -4.11
C ILE A 113 -7.07 -16.80 -4.13
N GLU A 114 -7.92 -17.62 -3.49
CA GLU A 114 -9.36 -17.40 -3.45
C GLU A 114 -9.71 -16.16 -2.60
N LEU A 115 -9.05 -16.02 -1.45
CA LEU A 115 -9.17 -14.84 -0.60
C LEU A 115 -8.65 -13.58 -1.32
N LEU A 116 -7.50 -13.68 -1.98
CA LEU A 116 -6.92 -12.57 -2.75
C LEU A 116 -7.86 -12.13 -3.87
N ASN A 117 -8.45 -13.07 -4.62
CA ASN A 117 -9.39 -12.76 -5.69
C ASN A 117 -10.70 -12.14 -5.14
N THR A 118 -11.17 -12.60 -4.00
CA THR A 118 -12.33 -12.00 -3.32
C THR A 118 -12.04 -10.55 -2.93
N TYR A 119 -10.87 -10.29 -2.33
CA TYR A 119 -10.43 -8.96 -1.98
C TYR A 119 -10.32 -8.04 -3.22
N LYS A 120 -9.65 -8.52 -4.28
CA LYS A 120 -9.54 -7.81 -5.57
C LYS A 120 -10.90 -7.44 -6.17
N THR A 121 -11.88 -8.35 -6.09
CA THR A 121 -13.23 -8.11 -6.61
C THR A 121 -13.92 -6.97 -5.85
N ARG A 122 -13.77 -6.91 -4.52
CA ARG A 122 -14.32 -5.83 -3.69
C ARG A 122 -13.72 -4.46 -4.02
N LEU A 123 -12.41 -4.42 -4.28
CA LEU A 123 -11.74 -3.18 -4.67
C LEU A 123 -12.27 -2.61 -5.98
N LEU A 124 -12.56 -3.48 -6.96
CA LEU A 124 -13.16 -3.06 -8.23
C LEU A 124 -14.59 -2.53 -8.02
N THR A 125 -15.42 -3.20 -7.23
CA THR A 125 -16.81 -2.78 -6.98
C THR A 125 -16.92 -1.46 -6.20
N ASN A 126 -15.99 -1.19 -5.28
CA ASN A 126 -16.01 0.05 -4.48
C ASN A 126 -15.65 1.28 -5.33
N ASN A 127 -14.79 1.13 -6.34
CA ASN A 127 -14.42 2.22 -7.24
C ASN A 127 -15.58 2.65 -8.15
N ASP A 128 -16.42 1.70 -8.58
CA ASP A 128 -17.62 2.00 -9.37
C ASP A 128 -18.69 2.75 -8.55
N THR A 129 -18.73 2.50 -7.24
CA THR A 129 -19.71 3.12 -6.33
C THR A 129 -19.32 4.55 -5.94
N ASN A 130 -18.02 4.82 -5.77
CA ASN A 130 -17.51 6.16 -5.45
C ASN A 130 -17.65 7.17 -6.60
N ASN A 131 -17.67 6.72 -7.86
CA ASN A 131 -17.88 7.61 -9.00
C ASN A 131 -19.34 8.13 -9.12
N ASN A 132 -20.31 7.45 -8.51
CA ASN A 132 -21.74 7.81 -8.59
C ASN A 132 -22.26 8.64 -7.40
N THR A 133 -21.47 8.82 -6.33
CA THR A 133 -21.98 9.37 -5.06
C THR A 133 -21.29 10.70 -4.68
N ASN A 134 -21.03 11.56 -5.66
CA ASN A 134 -20.28 12.81 -5.44
C ASN A 134 -21.15 14.02 -5.02
N ASN A 135 -22.35 13.81 -4.47
CA ASN A 135 -23.18 14.87 -3.89
C ASN A 135 -23.80 14.41 -2.56
N ASN A 136 -23.29 14.97 -1.46
CA ASN A 136 -23.78 14.91 -0.07
C ASN A 136 -23.39 13.68 0.78
N LYS A 137 -22.39 13.86 1.66
CA LYS A 137 -22.50 13.73 3.15
C LYS A 137 -21.11 13.71 3.81
N ILE A 138 -20.67 14.90 4.24
CA ILE A 138 -19.48 15.08 5.08
C ILE A 138 -19.95 15.02 6.54
N SER A 139 -20.05 13.84 7.13
CA SER A 139 -20.15 13.67 8.61
C SER A 139 -20.09 12.22 9.13
N HIS A 140 -20.24 11.19 8.28
CA HIS A 140 -20.15 9.77 8.70
C HIS A 140 -18.88 9.02 8.20
N GLU A 141 -17.93 9.71 7.55
CA GLU A 141 -16.79 9.07 6.88
C GLU A 141 -15.70 8.51 7.81
N GLN A 142 -15.58 8.98 9.06
CA GLN A 142 -14.47 8.57 9.94
C GLN A 142 -14.70 7.22 10.63
N GLU A 143 -15.94 6.86 10.94
CA GLU A 143 -16.26 5.54 11.52
C GLU A 143 -16.25 4.44 10.45
N ASN A 144 -16.75 4.72 9.23
CA ASN A 144 -16.69 3.76 8.12
C ASN A 144 -15.26 3.47 7.66
N LYS A 145 -14.38 4.49 7.62
CA LYS A 145 -12.96 4.28 7.27
C LYS A 145 -12.24 3.40 8.29
N ASN A 146 -12.55 3.52 9.58
CA ASN A 146 -11.96 2.65 10.60
C ASN A 146 -12.45 1.20 10.48
N TYR A 147 -13.71 0.97 10.10
CA TYR A 147 -14.22 -0.38 9.82
C TYR A 147 -13.62 -0.98 8.55
N GLU A 148 -13.48 -0.20 7.48
CA GLU A 148 -12.78 -0.62 6.26
C GLU A 148 -11.32 -0.95 6.57
N ILE A 149 -10.60 -0.11 7.32
CA ILE A 149 -9.22 -0.38 7.77
C ILE A 149 -9.16 -1.68 8.57
N TYR A 150 -10.14 -1.95 9.44
CA TYR A 150 -10.17 -3.17 10.24
C TYR A 150 -10.48 -4.43 9.41
N GLU A 151 -11.36 -4.33 8.42
CA GLU A 151 -11.64 -5.44 7.48
C GLU A 151 -10.48 -5.67 6.50
N ILE A 152 -9.84 -4.61 6.02
CA ILE A 152 -8.61 -4.68 5.23
C ILE A 152 -7.52 -5.33 6.06
N TYR A 153 -7.36 -4.91 7.32
CA TYR A 153 -6.45 -5.54 8.26
C TYR A 153 -6.75 -7.03 8.42
N LEU A 154 -7.99 -7.42 8.72
CA LEU A 154 -8.37 -8.83 8.87
C LEU A 154 -8.17 -9.64 7.59
N THR A 155 -8.46 -9.07 6.43
CA THR A 155 -8.28 -9.72 5.13
C THR A 155 -6.80 -9.84 4.77
N THR A 156 -6.01 -8.83 5.12
CA THR A 156 -4.57 -8.81 4.86
C THR A 156 -3.86 -9.78 5.81
N VAL A 157 -4.19 -9.79 7.10
CA VAL A 157 -3.73 -10.80 8.08
C VAL A 157 -4.06 -12.20 7.55
N ALA A 158 -5.31 -12.45 7.13
CA ALA A 158 -5.72 -13.75 6.59
C ALA A 158 -5.07 -14.12 5.23
N LEU A 159 -4.43 -13.18 4.54
CA LEU A 159 -3.59 -13.45 3.37
C LEU A 159 -2.16 -13.86 3.74
N PHE A 160 -1.71 -13.56 4.96
CA PHE A 160 -0.36 -13.78 5.46
C PHE A 160 -0.26 -14.86 6.57
N ASP A 161 -1.37 -15.27 7.17
CA ASP A 161 -1.51 -16.45 8.06
C ASP A 161 -1.70 -17.77 7.28
#